data_AF-B8KYH5-F1
#
_entry.id   AF-B8KYH5-F1
#
_cell.length_a   1.000
_cell.length_b   1.000
_cell.length_c   1.000
_cell.angle_alpha   90.00
_cell.angle_beta   90.00
_cell.angle_gamma   90.00
#
_symmetry.space_group_name_H-M   'P 1'
#
loop_
_entity.id
_entity.type
_entity.pdbx_description
1 polymer ?
#
loop_
_entity_poly.entity_id
_entity_poly.type
_entity_poly.pdbx_seq_one_letter_code
_entity_poly.pdbx_strand_id
1 'polypeptide(L)'
;MASLLLDAWEGAPEHLMAGSSAIDAAYAPAVRLHLLDAYGWFLLAVQRISPLPGTPPQGVDQLPDRAAGIGRPGEIEEYRRLEREGWLSRLCAPLPAGMPARRRPGSLAVSNDYLDIAACRECKDHFEALFARMSDSLDEY
;
A
#
# COMPACT_ATOMS: atom_id res chain seq x y z
N MET A 1 0.23 -10.12 -7.12
CA MET A 1 -0.98 -9.55 -7.76
C MET A 1 -0.81 -8.07 -8.09
N ALA A 2 -0.35 -7.23 -7.15
CA ALA A 2 -0.11 -5.81 -7.39
C ALA A 2 0.81 -5.52 -8.60
N SER A 3 1.92 -6.26 -8.77
CA SER A 3 2.83 -6.07 -9.91
C SER A 3 2.16 -6.26 -11.26
N LEU A 4 1.33 -7.31 -11.41
CA LEU A 4 0.60 -7.57 -12.65
C LEU A 4 -0.41 -6.46 -12.99
N LEU A 5 -1.06 -5.88 -11.97
CA LEU A 5 -1.95 -4.74 -12.17
C LEU A 5 -1.19 -3.45 -12.50
N LEU A 6 0.01 -3.26 -11.94
CA LEU A 6 0.89 -2.14 -12.27
C LEU A 6 1.40 -2.24 -13.71
N ASP A 7 1.74 -3.43 -14.18
CA ASP A 7 2.16 -3.67 -15.57
C ASP A 7 0.97 -3.44 -16.52
N ALA A 8 -0.22 -3.90 -16.14
CA ALA A 8 -1.44 -3.67 -16.92
C ALA A 8 -1.87 -2.20 -16.97
N TRP A 9 -1.67 -1.44 -15.89
CA TRP A 9 -1.92 0.00 -15.85
C TRP A 9 -0.91 0.76 -16.73
N GLU A 10 0.36 0.35 -16.74
CA GLU A 10 1.39 0.94 -17.60
C GLU A 10 1.15 0.67 -19.09
N GLY A 11 0.70 -0.54 -19.42
CA GLY A 11 0.36 -0.92 -20.80
C GLY A 11 -1.02 -0.45 -21.27
N ALA A 12 -1.80 0.25 -20.43
CA ALA A 12 -3.16 0.65 -20.74
C ALA A 12 -3.17 1.67 -21.90
N PRO A 13 -3.87 1.37 -23.03
CA PRO A 13 -3.83 2.24 -24.19
C PRO A 13 -4.47 3.61 -23.91
N GLU A 14 -3.74 4.70 -24.21
CA GLU A 14 -4.23 6.09 -24.08
C GLU A 14 -5.50 6.39 -24.91
N HIS A 15 -5.77 5.56 -25.94
CA HIS A 15 -6.91 5.72 -26.83
C HIS A 15 -8.22 5.09 -26.31
N LEU A 16 -8.19 4.40 -25.17
CA LEU A 16 -9.42 4.03 -24.44
C LEU A 16 -10.01 5.31 -23.84
N MET A 17 -10.99 5.85 -24.55
CA MET A 17 -11.70 7.11 -24.34
C MET A 17 -12.27 7.28 -22.91
N ALA A 18 -11.44 7.72 -21.97
CA ALA A 18 -11.78 8.54 -20.82
C ALA A 18 -10.44 9.00 -20.23
N GLY A 19 -10.13 10.30 -20.31
CA GLY A 19 -8.78 10.82 -20.03
C GLY A 19 -8.16 10.26 -18.74
N SER A 20 -6.84 10.05 -18.75
CA SER A 20 -5.91 9.57 -17.70
C SER A 20 -6.52 9.31 -16.30
N SER A 21 -7.26 10.26 -15.73
CA SER A 21 -8.10 10.08 -14.55
C SER A 21 -8.99 8.82 -14.48
N ALA A 22 -9.59 8.36 -15.58
CA ALA A 22 -10.47 7.18 -15.55
C ALA A 22 -9.69 5.86 -15.46
N ILE A 23 -8.49 5.82 -16.06
CA ILE A 23 -7.58 4.70 -15.93
C ILE A 23 -7.07 4.64 -14.48
N ASP A 24 -6.66 5.78 -13.91
CA ASP A 24 -6.25 5.84 -12.51
C ASP A 24 -7.38 5.35 -11.58
N ALA A 25 -8.62 5.78 -11.83
CA ALA A 25 -9.79 5.33 -11.07
C ALA A 25 -10.04 3.82 -11.15
N ALA A 26 -9.74 3.19 -12.28
CA ALA A 26 -9.96 1.77 -12.50
C ALA A 26 -8.90 0.89 -11.81
N TYR A 27 -7.63 1.31 -11.83
CA TYR A 27 -6.52 0.49 -11.33
C TYR A 27 -6.10 0.83 -9.90
N ALA A 28 -6.09 2.10 -9.50
CA ALA A 28 -5.55 2.52 -8.20
C ALA A 28 -6.23 1.82 -7.00
N PRO A 29 -7.57 1.62 -6.95
CA PRO A 29 -8.21 0.93 -5.84
C PRO A 29 -7.74 -0.52 -5.68
N ALA A 30 -7.63 -1.24 -6.80
CA ALA A 30 -7.22 -2.65 -6.79
C ALA A 30 -5.73 -2.80 -6.43
N VAL A 31 -4.87 -1.95 -7.01
CA VAL A 31 -3.43 -1.94 -6.67
C VAL A 31 -3.23 -1.60 -5.20
N ARG A 32 -3.89 -0.55 -4.70
CA ARG A 32 -3.84 -0.14 -3.28
C ARG A 32 -4.28 -1.28 -2.37
N LEU A 33 -5.40 -1.93 -2.68
CA LEU A 33 -5.90 -3.05 -1.89
C LEU A 33 -4.86 -4.18 -1.79
N HIS A 34 -4.30 -4.61 -2.92
CA HIS A 34 -3.31 -5.69 -2.90
C HIS A 34 -2.01 -5.33 -2.19
N LEU A 35 -1.58 -4.07 -2.26
CA LEU A 35 -0.42 -3.59 -1.51
C LEU A 35 -0.70 -3.56 0.01
N LEU A 36 -1.88 -3.10 0.42
CA LEU A 36 -2.28 -3.10 1.84
C LEU A 36 -2.48 -4.52 2.38
N ASP A 37 -3.04 -5.43 1.59
CA ASP A 37 -3.19 -6.83 1.99
C ASP A 37 -1.83 -7.49 2.23
N ALA A 38 -0.87 -7.28 1.32
CA ALA A 38 0.50 -7.78 1.48
C ALA A 38 1.16 -7.22 2.73
N TYR A 39 0.99 -5.92 2.98
CA TYR A 39 1.49 -5.26 4.18
C TYR A 39 0.84 -5.79 5.47
N GLY A 40 -0.46 -6.03 5.47
CA GLY A 40 -1.17 -6.62 6.60
C GLY A 40 -0.65 -8.00 6.99
N TRP A 41 -0.40 -8.84 6.00
CA TRP A 41 0.25 -10.14 6.22
C TRP A 41 1.66 -10.00 6.79
N PHE A 42 2.42 -9.03 6.30
CA PHE A 42 3.74 -8.71 6.84
C PHE A 42 3.67 -8.28 8.31
N LEU A 43 2.73 -7.40 8.69
CA LEU A 43 2.56 -6.98 10.08
C LEU A 43 2.23 -8.15 11.02
N LEU A 44 1.41 -9.09 10.57
CA LEU A 44 1.10 -10.32 11.31
C LEU A 44 2.35 -11.21 11.47
N ALA A 45 3.18 -11.31 10.43
CA ALA A 45 4.43 -12.06 10.47
C ALA A 45 5.44 -11.44 11.45
N VAL A 46 5.60 -10.10 11.44
CA VAL A 46 6.46 -9.37 12.39
C VAL A 46 6.02 -9.63 13.83
N GLN A 47 4.70 -9.60 14.10
CA GLN A 47 4.17 -9.90 15.43
C GLN A 47 4.14 -11.39 15.77
N ARG A 48 4.47 -12.28 14.82
CA ARG A 48 4.42 -13.75 14.94
C ARG A 48 3.05 -14.22 15.46
N ILE A 49 1.96 -13.66 14.93
CA ILE A 49 0.60 -13.96 15.38
C ILE A 49 0.15 -15.30 14.83
N SER A 50 -0.37 -16.15 15.72
CA SER A 50 -1.01 -17.42 15.39
C SER A 50 -2.17 -17.66 16.38
N PRO A 51 -3.36 -18.09 15.93
CA PRO A 51 -3.74 -18.36 14.54
C PRO A 51 -3.92 -17.08 13.71
N LEU A 52 -3.74 -17.19 12.39
CA LEU A 52 -3.92 -16.07 11.47
C LEU A 52 -5.41 -15.77 11.25
N PRO A 53 -5.81 -14.48 11.17
CA PRO A 53 -7.17 -14.10 10.80
C PRO A 53 -7.46 -14.46 9.33
N GLY A 54 -8.73 -14.59 8.96
CA GLY A 54 -9.14 -14.89 7.58
C GLY A 54 -8.95 -13.74 6.58
N THR A 55 -8.72 -12.52 7.08
CA THR A 55 -8.40 -11.33 6.27
C THR A 55 -7.25 -10.56 6.90
N PRO A 56 -6.32 -10.01 6.10
CA PRO A 56 -5.20 -9.24 6.64
C PRO A 56 -5.67 -7.88 7.19
N PRO A 57 -5.06 -7.40 8.28
CA PRO A 57 -5.30 -6.04 8.77
C PRO A 57 -4.72 -5.03 7.78
N GLN A 58 -5.46 -3.94 7.50
CA GLN A 58 -5.01 -2.89 6.57
C GLN A 58 -4.15 -1.81 7.24
N GLY A 59 -3.75 -2.03 8.49
CA GLY A 59 -2.81 -1.18 9.20
C GLY A 59 -2.58 -1.62 10.66
N VAL A 60 -1.68 -0.93 11.35
CA VAL A 60 -1.24 -1.26 12.71
C VAL A 60 -2.39 -1.18 13.71
N ASP A 61 -3.31 -0.25 13.53
CA ASP A 61 -4.46 -0.05 14.42
C ASP A 61 -5.50 -1.19 14.31
N GLN A 62 -5.42 -2.03 13.27
CA GLN A 62 -6.27 -3.21 13.09
C GLN A 62 -5.61 -4.53 13.53
N LEU A 63 -4.38 -4.48 14.07
CA LEU A 63 -3.68 -5.68 14.50
C LEU A 63 -4.34 -6.30 15.74
N PRO A 64 -4.53 -7.64 15.78
CA PRO A 64 -5.12 -8.29 16.94
C PRO A 64 -4.18 -8.20 18.15
N ASP A 65 -4.78 -8.15 19.34
CA ASP A 65 -4.01 -8.09 20.57
C ASP A 65 -3.26 -9.41 20.83
N ARG A 66 -2.04 -9.27 21.37
CA ARG A 66 -1.22 -10.41 21.79
C ARG A 66 -1.72 -10.93 23.15
N ALA A 67 -1.42 -12.19 23.44
CA ALA A 67 -1.68 -12.77 24.75
C ALA A 67 -1.04 -11.93 25.87
N ALA A 68 -1.74 -11.84 27.01
CA ALA A 68 -1.30 -11.06 28.16
C ALA A 68 0.14 -11.44 28.57
N GLY A 69 1.02 -10.44 28.69
CA GLY A 69 2.43 -10.62 29.03
C GLY A 69 3.41 -10.63 27.84
N ILE A 70 2.91 -10.62 26.60
CA ILE A 70 3.75 -10.49 25.40
C ILE A 70 3.72 -9.02 24.92
N GLY A 71 4.83 -8.30 25.08
CA GLY A 71 4.95 -6.92 24.60
C GLY A 71 4.86 -6.81 23.07
N ARG A 72 4.41 -5.66 22.54
CA ARG A 72 4.45 -5.39 21.09
C ARG A 72 5.92 -5.18 20.66
N PRO A 73 6.37 -5.74 19.52
CA PRO A 73 7.69 -5.45 18.96
C PRO A 73 7.87 -3.95 18.71
N GLY A 74 9.09 -3.44 18.89
CA GLY A 74 9.39 -2.01 18.71
C GLY A 74 9.19 -1.55 17.27
N GLU A 75 9.38 -2.46 16.32
CA GLU A 75 9.18 -2.28 14.88
C GLU A 75 7.73 -1.85 14.56
N ILE A 76 6.74 -2.27 15.37
CA ILE A 76 5.33 -1.89 15.18
C ILE A 76 5.11 -0.39 15.39
N GLU A 77 5.88 0.25 16.26
CA GLU A 77 5.81 1.70 16.44
C GLU A 77 6.40 2.44 15.23
N GLU A 78 7.48 1.92 14.66
CA GLU A 78 8.08 2.47 13.44
C GLU A 78 7.10 2.38 12.28
N TYR A 79 6.45 1.24 12.12
CA TYR A 79 5.41 1.04 11.12
C TYR A 79 4.20 1.96 11.32
N ARG A 80 3.73 2.14 12.57
CA ARG A 80 2.66 3.11 12.86
C ARG A 80 3.06 4.53 12.48
N ARG A 81 4.31 4.92 12.70
CA ARG A 81 4.82 6.24 12.28
C ARG A 81 4.85 6.34 10.76
N LEU A 82 5.28 5.29 10.05
CA LEU A 82 5.29 5.26 8.59
C LEU A 82 3.88 5.37 7.98
N GLU A 83 2.89 4.72 8.60
CA GLU A 83 1.47 4.84 8.21
C GLU A 83 0.91 6.26 8.37
N ARG A 84 1.42 7.04 9.33
CA ARG A 84 0.91 8.39 9.62
C ARG A 84 1.67 9.49 8.88
N GLU A 85 3.00 9.40 8.85
CA GLU A 85 3.89 10.48 8.43
C GLU A 85 4.92 10.05 7.38
N GLY A 86 5.02 8.75 7.10
CA GLY A 86 5.98 8.20 6.16
C GLY A 86 5.45 8.03 4.74
N TRP A 87 6.25 7.34 3.92
CA TRP A 87 5.90 6.99 2.54
C TRP A 87 4.62 6.14 2.44
N LEU A 88 4.27 5.40 3.49
CA LEU A 88 3.09 4.54 3.55
C LEU A 88 1.78 5.31 3.78
N SER A 89 1.86 6.54 4.29
CA SER A 89 0.68 7.38 4.60
C SER A 89 -0.25 7.59 3.41
N ARG A 90 0.31 7.78 2.21
CA ARG A 90 -0.47 7.94 0.97
C ARG A 90 -1.25 6.66 0.61
N LEU A 91 -0.69 5.50 0.91
CA LEU A 91 -1.35 4.22 0.67
C LEU A 91 -2.44 3.95 1.71
N CYS A 92 -2.20 4.28 2.98
CA CYS A 92 -3.17 4.12 4.06
C CYS A 92 -4.32 5.14 3.99
N ALA A 93 -4.08 6.32 3.40
CA ALA A 93 -5.12 7.33 3.21
C ALA A 93 -6.32 6.74 2.42
N PRO A 94 -7.56 7.05 2.82
CA PRO A 94 -8.73 6.61 2.07
C PRO A 94 -8.71 7.26 0.68
N LEU A 95 -9.00 6.47 -0.35
CA LEU A 95 -9.16 7.02 -1.70
C LEU A 95 -10.37 7.97 -1.71
N PRO A 96 -10.26 9.15 -2.34
CA PRO A 96 -11.39 10.07 -2.43
C PRO A 96 -12.51 9.43 -3.26
N ALA A 97 -13.76 9.65 -2.85
CA ALA A 97 -14.91 9.12 -3.55
C ALA A 97 -15.11 9.83 -4.89
N GLY A 98 -15.15 9.08 -5.99
CA GLY A 98 -15.41 9.58 -7.34
C GLY A 98 -14.23 9.45 -8.30
N MET A 99 -14.37 10.04 -9.49
CA MET A 99 -13.27 10.08 -10.47
C MET A 99 -12.26 11.16 -10.09
N PRO A 100 -10.94 10.91 -10.24
CA PRO A 100 -9.93 11.92 -10.00
C PRO A 100 -10.11 13.09 -10.97
N ALA A 101 -9.77 14.30 -10.50
CA ALA A 101 -9.90 15.50 -11.30
C ALA A 101 -9.06 15.38 -12.58
N ARG A 102 -9.67 15.70 -13.72
CA ARG A 102 -8.99 15.65 -15.02
C ARG A 102 -7.78 16.60 -15.01
N ARG A 103 -6.56 16.04 -15.07
CA ARG A 103 -5.34 16.84 -15.26
C ARG A 103 -5.45 17.62 -16.57
N ARG A 104 -5.43 18.95 -16.50
CA ARG A 104 -5.33 19.82 -17.69
C ARG A 104 -3.86 19.94 -18.10
N PRO A 105 -3.50 19.74 -19.37
CA PRO A 105 -2.14 19.99 -19.84
C PRO A 105 -1.76 21.45 -19.52
N GLY A 106 -0.65 21.66 -18.81
CA GLY A 106 -0.18 22.99 -18.40
C GLY A 106 -0.67 23.51 -17.04
N SER A 107 -1.48 22.74 -16.30
CA SER A 107 -1.84 23.08 -14.91
C SER A 107 -0.83 22.52 -13.92
N LEU A 108 -0.01 23.40 -13.33
CA LEU A 108 0.91 23.06 -12.22
C LEU A 108 0.20 22.96 -10.87
N ALA A 109 -1.05 23.44 -10.78
CA ALA A 109 -1.89 23.23 -9.62
C ALA A 109 -2.62 21.89 -9.81
N VAL A 110 -2.10 20.85 -9.16
CA VAL A 110 -2.82 19.58 -9.01
C VAL A 110 -2.82 19.22 -7.53
N SER A 111 -3.96 19.40 -6.87
CA SER A 111 -4.27 18.68 -5.63
C SER A 111 -4.53 17.22 -6.01
N ASN A 112 -3.48 16.42 -6.14
CA ASN A 112 -3.63 15.01 -6.47
C ASN A 112 -3.76 14.19 -5.19
N ASP A 113 -4.96 14.18 -4.61
CA ASP A 113 -5.30 13.27 -3.51
C ASP A 113 -5.49 11.82 -4.00
N TYR A 114 -5.37 11.57 -5.31
CA TYR A 114 -5.49 10.24 -5.90
C TYR A 114 -4.11 9.57 -6.08
N LEU A 115 -4.04 8.26 -5.80
CA LEU A 115 -2.86 7.44 -6.09
C LEU A 115 -2.67 7.31 -7.60
N ASP A 116 -1.53 7.77 -8.10
CA ASP A 116 -1.12 7.53 -9.48
C ASP A 116 -0.19 6.31 -9.56
N ILE A 117 0.07 5.88 -10.80
CA ILE A 117 0.90 4.71 -11.08
C ILE A 117 2.31 4.85 -10.50
N ALA A 118 2.88 6.05 -10.53
CA ALA A 118 4.22 6.33 -9.99
C ALA A 118 4.26 6.14 -8.47
N ALA A 119 3.31 6.73 -7.73
CA ALA A 119 3.21 6.54 -6.28
C ALA A 119 3.00 5.06 -5.90
N CYS A 120 2.19 4.33 -6.67
CA CYS A 120 1.98 2.90 -6.43
C CYS A 120 3.27 2.08 -6.65
N ARG A 121 4.07 2.42 -7.66
CA ARG A 121 5.37 1.78 -7.93
C ARG A 121 6.39 2.07 -6.84
N GLU A 122 6.51 3.33 -6.43
CA GLU A 122 7.38 3.70 -5.31
C GLU A 122 7.02 2.92 -4.03
N CYS A 123 5.72 2.80 -3.74
CA CYS A 123 5.26 1.99 -2.61
C CYS A 123 5.63 0.51 -2.75
N LYS A 124 5.45 -0.08 -3.95
CA LYS A 124 5.83 -1.47 -4.23
C LYS A 124 7.32 -1.68 -3.97
N ASP A 125 8.18 -0.81 -4.49
CA ASP A 125 9.64 -0.96 -4.38
C ASP A 125 10.10 -0.79 -2.93
N HIS A 126 9.47 0.11 -2.16
CA HIS A 126 9.67 0.21 -0.72
C HIS A 126 9.25 -1.07 0.03
N PHE A 127 8.13 -1.69 -0.34
CA PHE A 127 7.73 -2.97 0.23
C PHE A 127 8.70 -4.10 -0.10
N GLU A 128 9.18 -4.20 -1.34
CA GLU A 128 10.15 -5.23 -1.73
C GLU A 128 11.45 -5.10 -0.94
N ALA A 129 11.97 -3.87 -0.79
CA ALA A 129 13.15 -3.63 0.03
C ALA A 129 12.93 -3.98 1.51
N LEU A 130 11.74 -3.68 2.04
CA LEU A 130 11.38 -3.96 3.42
C LEU A 130 11.18 -5.46 3.69
N PHE A 131 10.57 -6.19 2.75
CA PHE A 131 10.42 -7.65 2.83
C PHE A 131 11.75 -8.36 2.69
N ALA A 132 12.63 -7.91 1.79
CA ALA A 132 13.98 -8.46 1.64
C ALA A 132 14.78 -8.36 2.95
N ARG A 133 14.79 -7.17 3.57
CA ARG A 133 15.47 -6.97 4.87
C ARG A 133 14.94 -7.88 5.96
N MET A 134 13.63 -8.16 5.99
CA MET A 134 13.06 -9.10 6.95
C MET A 134 13.48 -10.53 6.65
N SER A 135 13.46 -10.96 5.39
CA SER A 135 13.90 -12.31 4.99
C SER A 135 15.35 -12.54 5.39
N ASP A 136 16.24 -11.59 5.11
CA ASP A 136 17.66 -11.66 5.48
C ASP A 136 17.82 -11.80 7.01
N SER A 137 17.04 -11.05 7.80
CA SER A 137 17.08 -11.15 9.26
C SER A 137 16.53 -12.47 9.84
N LEU A 138 15.69 -13.18 9.07
CA LEU A 138 15.12 -14.46 9.47
C LEU A 138 16.02 -15.64 9.07
N ASP A 139 16.74 -15.54 7.95
CA ASP A 139 17.67 -16.57 7.46
C ASP A 139 18.99 -16.62 8.26
N GLU A 140 19.34 -15.56 9.00
CA GLU A 140 20.56 -15.50 9.83
C GLU A 140 20.47 -16.26 11.18
N TYR A 141 19.41 -17.05 11.42
CA TYR A 141 19.19 -17.82 12.67
C TYR A 141 18.93 -19.31 12.42
#